data_AF-A0A6I3MYP2-F1
#
_entry.id   AF-A0A6I3MYP2-F1
#
_cell.length_a   1.000
_cell.length_b   1.000
_cell.length_c   1.000
_cell.angle_alpha   90.00
_cell.angle_beta   90.00
_cell.angle_gamma   90.00
#
_symmetry.space_group_name_H-M   'P 1'
#
loop_
_entity.id
_entity.type
_entity.pdbx_description
1 polymer ?
#
loop_
_entity_poly.entity_id
_entity_poly.type
_entity_poly.pdbx_seq_one_letter_code
_entity_poly.pdbx_strand_id
1 'polypeptide(L)'
;MKRTILLLFLPLFALYVSAQPALRLPSIIGNHAVLQQSSSVKLWGWAPGTWPVKISCSWNPTDTIFANPGKDCAWNASVNTPKAGGPYSITFISDQQKIVIDDILTGEVWLCSGQSNMEYNFSWPQGVLDAGDAVAKSANKSIRFFQVARGYNNFPQTNCEGEWKVCSPETVKGMSVVGYFFGKKLNEVTGNPVGMIASYWGGTCVQAWMPGFVLDKDPELAKTAAKTQPVSWAPVESSVIYNAMIYPIVPYKIAGTIWYQGEANTDNPEDYGKLFSSMIKGWRQVYQNDFPFYFVQIAPWSGYGGINAALLREQQEATLALPNTGMITVGDLVDNIKDIHPRIKKEVGNRLGNLVLKEQYGVKDLQPYFPCFVGVTISKNKAFVSVKSLSRLSCKGKEIKSFQIAGADKKFYPATAVVDKKGDIVVSAKEVAELVAVRYCFTNDGVPNLFDSNGLPLMPFRTDKW
;
A
#
# COMPACT_ATOMS: atom_id res chain seq x y z
N MET A 1 48.16 20.94 -75.49
CA MET A 1 47.37 21.58 -74.41
C MET A 1 46.84 20.49 -73.48
N LYS A 2 47.52 20.23 -72.34
CA LYS A 2 47.03 19.32 -71.30
C LYS A 2 46.42 20.18 -70.18
N ARG A 3 45.10 20.07 -69.99
CA ARG A 3 44.36 20.77 -68.94
C ARG A 3 44.45 19.97 -67.65
N THR A 4 45.15 20.51 -66.65
CA THR A 4 45.22 19.96 -65.30
C THR A 4 43.95 20.39 -64.56
N ILE A 5 43.07 19.45 -64.23
CA ILE A 5 41.88 19.70 -63.39
C ILE A 5 42.31 19.48 -61.94
N LEU A 6 42.35 20.56 -61.16
CA LEU A 6 42.61 20.53 -59.73
C LEU A 6 41.30 20.18 -59.01
N LEU A 7 41.17 18.94 -58.54
CA LEU A 7 40.06 18.50 -57.69
C LEU A 7 40.31 19.00 -56.26
N LEU A 8 39.62 20.08 -55.87
CA LEU A 8 39.52 20.52 -54.48
C LEU A 8 38.68 19.50 -53.69
N PHE A 9 39.33 18.71 -52.84
CA PHE A 9 38.68 17.94 -51.79
C PHE A 9 38.25 18.92 -50.68
N LEU A 10 36.98 19.32 -50.67
CA LEU A 10 36.36 19.97 -49.53
C LEU A 10 36.09 18.88 -48.47
N PRO A 11 36.65 18.95 -47.25
CA PRO A 11 36.22 18.05 -46.19
C PRO A 11 34.82 18.49 -45.78
N LEU A 12 33.79 17.68 -46.10
CA LEU A 12 32.47 17.80 -45.48
C LEU A 12 32.66 17.55 -43.97
N PHE A 13 32.87 18.61 -43.20
CA PHE A 13 32.59 18.59 -41.77
C PHE A 13 31.08 18.38 -41.65
N ALA A 14 30.66 17.13 -41.49
CA ALA A 14 29.35 16.83 -40.97
C ALA A 14 29.28 17.48 -39.58
N LEU A 15 28.64 18.64 -39.50
CA LEU A 15 28.20 19.21 -38.23
C LEU A 15 27.26 18.17 -37.63
N TYR A 16 27.79 17.33 -36.76
CA TYR A 16 27.00 16.56 -35.81
C TYR A 16 26.32 17.60 -34.93
N VAL A 17 25.15 18.08 -35.36
CA VAL A 17 24.18 18.68 -34.46
C VAL A 17 23.72 17.53 -33.57
N SER A 18 24.50 17.27 -32.51
CA SER A 18 24.07 16.42 -31.42
C SER A 18 22.81 17.08 -30.89
N ALA A 19 21.64 16.49 -31.18
CA ALA A 19 20.38 16.90 -30.58
C ALA A 19 20.57 16.88 -29.06
N GLN A 20 20.68 18.07 -28.46
CA GLN A 20 20.79 18.18 -27.01
C GLN A 20 19.48 17.65 -26.41
N PRO A 21 19.54 16.79 -25.39
CA PRO A 21 18.33 16.21 -24.80
C PRO A 21 17.40 17.32 -24.31
N ALA A 22 16.09 17.15 -24.44
CA ALA A 22 15.16 18.15 -23.94
C ALA A 22 15.15 18.18 -22.40
N LEU A 23 14.92 19.36 -21.83
CA LEU A 23 14.47 19.51 -20.45
C LEU A 23 13.19 18.68 -20.30
N ARG A 24 13.19 17.73 -19.38
CA ARG A 24 12.09 16.79 -19.17
C ARG A 24 11.93 16.49 -17.69
N LEU A 25 10.69 16.40 -17.24
CA LEU A 25 10.32 15.97 -15.89
C LEU A 25 9.80 14.53 -15.92
N PRO A 26 9.96 13.77 -14.84
CA PRO A 26 9.26 12.50 -14.67
C PRO A 26 7.74 12.76 -14.60
N SER A 27 6.93 11.81 -15.02
CA SER A 27 5.47 12.01 -15.13
C SER A 27 4.80 12.37 -13.78
N ILE A 28 5.37 11.92 -12.66
CA ILE A 28 4.89 12.25 -11.31
C ILE A 28 5.12 13.71 -10.91
N ILE A 29 6.05 14.42 -11.55
CA ILE A 29 6.24 15.87 -11.42
C ILE A 29 5.54 16.52 -12.61
N GLY A 30 4.25 16.78 -12.46
CA GLY A 30 3.39 17.34 -13.50
C GLY A 30 2.31 18.25 -12.93
N ASN A 31 1.44 18.73 -13.81
CA ASN A 31 0.25 19.50 -13.43
C ASN A 31 -0.60 18.72 -12.42
N HIS A 32 -1.32 19.44 -11.56
CA HIS A 32 -2.17 18.85 -10.54
C HIS A 32 -1.44 18.04 -9.46
N ALA A 33 -0.10 18.03 -9.39
CA ALA A 33 0.60 17.26 -8.37
C ALA A 33 0.29 17.75 -6.94
N VAL A 34 0.39 16.83 -5.98
CA VAL A 34 0.38 17.14 -4.54
C VAL A 34 1.76 16.83 -3.97
N LEU A 35 2.45 17.83 -3.44
CA LEU A 35 3.74 17.68 -2.77
C LEU A 35 3.53 17.56 -1.25
N GLN A 36 4.37 16.78 -0.58
CA GLN A 36 4.31 16.67 0.89
C GLN A 36 4.56 18.04 1.52
N GLN A 37 3.61 18.51 2.35
CA GLN A 37 3.68 19.81 3.02
C GLN A 37 4.77 19.88 4.09
N SER A 38 5.17 21.10 4.45
CA SER A 38 6.09 21.41 5.56
C SER A 38 7.34 20.53 5.57
N SER A 39 7.89 20.25 4.39
CA SER A 39 8.99 19.30 4.25
C SER A 39 9.97 19.71 3.15
N SER A 40 11.14 19.10 3.16
CA SER A 40 12.06 19.18 2.03
C SER A 40 11.71 18.06 1.03
N VAL A 41 11.27 18.44 -0.17
CA VAL A 41 10.89 17.51 -1.23
C VAL A 41 11.91 17.58 -2.37
N LYS A 42 12.16 16.45 -3.03
CA LYS A 42 13.03 16.39 -4.20
C LYS A 42 12.24 16.70 -5.46
N LEU A 43 12.82 17.53 -6.31
CA LEU A 43 12.47 17.69 -7.72
C LEU A 43 13.61 17.11 -8.54
N TRP A 44 13.30 16.43 -9.64
CA TRP A 44 14.31 15.81 -10.49
C TRP A 44 13.82 15.72 -11.93
N GLY A 45 14.74 15.41 -12.83
CA GLY A 45 14.43 15.24 -14.24
C GLY A 45 15.70 15.06 -15.07
N TRP A 46 15.57 15.36 -16.35
CA TRP A 46 16.65 15.32 -17.32
C TRP A 46 16.78 16.65 -18.04
N ALA A 47 18.00 17.08 -18.35
CA ALA A 47 18.29 18.29 -19.10
C ALA A 47 19.70 18.20 -19.72
N PRO A 48 20.03 19.03 -20.74
CA PRO A 48 21.39 19.13 -21.27
C PRO A 48 22.42 19.41 -20.17
N GLY A 49 23.54 18.67 -20.16
CA GLY A 49 24.64 18.88 -19.20
C GLY A 49 25.36 20.23 -19.31
N THR A 50 25.04 21.04 -20.31
CA THR A 50 25.68 22.33 -20.59
C THR A 50 25.15 23.45 -19.70
N TRP A 51 23.89 23.40 -19.29
CA TRP A 51 23.21 24.50 -18.62
C TRP A 51 22.58 24.05 -17.29
N PRO A 52 22.67 24.86 -16.22
CA PRO A 52 21.96 24.56 -14.99
C PRO A 52 20.44 24.66 -15.20
N VAL A 53 19.70 23.81 -14.51
CA VAL A 53 18.24 23.93 -14.38
C VAL A 53 17.93 24.92 -13.28
N LYS A 54 17.34 26.05 -13.66
CA LYS A 54 16.79 27.05 -12.76
C LYS A 54 15.36 26.66 -12.37
N ILE A 55 15.09 26.61 -11.07
CA ILE A 55 13.82 26.20 -10.48
C ILE A 55 13.28 27.37 -9.65
N SER A 56 12.06 27.79 -9.95
CA SER A 56 11.36 28.86 -9.22
C SER A 56 9.96 28.40 -8.83
N CYS A 57 9.67 28.44 -7.54
CA CYS A 57 8.39 28.03 -6.97
C CYS A 57 7.54 29.26 -6.62
N SER A 58 6.26 29.29 -7.00
CA SER A 58 5.43 30.48 -6.80
C SER A 58 5.14 30.83 -5.33
N TRP A 59 5.29 29.87 -4.41
CA TRP A 59 5.19 30.09 -2.96
C TRP A 59 6.41 30.77 -2.34
N ASN A 60 7.52 30.86 -3.08
CA ASN A 60 8.73 31.56 -2.64
C ASN A 60 9.41 32.25 -3.85
N PRO A 61 8.82 33.34 -4.38
CA PRO A 61 9.23 33.92 -5.66
C PRO A 61 10.62 34.56 -5.63
N THR A 62 11.16 34.86 -4.44
CA THR A 62 12.51 35.41 -4.25
C THR A 62 13.58 34.33 -4.24
N ASP A 63 13.20 33.06 -4.04
CA ASP A 63 14.11 31.93 -4.00
C ASP A 63 14.21 31.28 -5.38
N THR A 64 15.43 31.03 -5.80
CA THR A 64 15.74 30.39 -7.07
C THR A 64 16.78 29.32 -6.81
N ILE A 65 16.40 28.08 -7.10
CA ILE A 65 17.24 26.91 -6.88
C ILE A 65 17.85 26.50 -8.21
N PHE A 66 19.13 26.13 -8.19
CA PHE A 66 19.86 25.67 -9.36
C PHE A 66 20.27 24.21 -9.18
N ALA A 67 20.06 23.40 -10.22
CA ALA A 67 20.58 22.04 -10.30
C ALA A 67 21.44 21.89 -11.54
N ASN A 68 22.65 21.37 -11.38
CA ASN A 68 23.53 21.07 -12.51
C ASN A 68 23.26 19.63 -12.99
N PRO A 69 22.85 19.42 -14.25
CA PRO A 69 22.71 18.06 -14.77
C PRO A 69 24.05 17.34 -14.80
N GLY A 70 24.03 16.06 -14.42
CA GLY A 70 25.19 15.18 -14.46
C GLY A 70 25.57 14.76 -15.88
N LYS A 71 26.61 13.93 -15.99
CA LYS A 71 27.06 13.35 -17.28
C LYS A 71 26.00 12.45 -17.93
N ASP A 72 25.09 11.90 -17.11
CA ASP A 72 23.93 11.11 -17.51
C ASP A 72 22.70 11.98 -17.84
N CYS A 73 22.88 13.31 -17.91
CA CYS A 73 21.83 14.31 -18.11
C CYS A 73 20.78 14.37 -16.99
N ALA A 74 20.95 13.63 -15.89
CA ALA A 74 20.02 13.66 -14.77
C ALA A 74 20.35 14.84 -13.84
N TRP A 75 19.32 15.49 -13.31
CA TRP A 75 19.46 16.52 -12.29
C TRP A 75 18.48 16.28 -11.16
N ASN A 76 18.80 16.77 -9.97
CA ASN A 76 17.87 16.84 -8.85
C ASN A 76 18.18 18.06 -7.97
N ALA A 77 17.15 18.53 -7.27
CA ALA A 77 17.23 19.61 -6.29
C ALA A 77 16.22 19.36 -5.17
N SER A 78 16.51 19.91 -4.00
CA SER A 78 15.55 19.94 -2.89
C SER A 78 14.88 21.30 -2.80
N VAL A 79 13.56 21.32 -2.63
CA VAL A 79 12.76 22.53 -2.35
C VAL A 79 12.04 22.35 -1.03
N ASN A 80 11.91 23.43 -0.25
CA ASN A 80 11.08 23.42 0.95
C ASN A 80 9.64 23.80 0.58
N THR A 81 8.69 22.95 0.96
CA THR A 81 7.26 23.19 0.74
C THR A 81 6.63 23.96 1.91
N PRO A 82 5.67 24.86 1.65
CA PRO A 82 4.90 25.50 2.70
C PRO A 82 3.98 24.50 3.42
N LYS A 83 3.26 25.00 4.44
CA LYS A 83 2.09 24.31 4.99
C LYS A 83 1.04 24.09 3.90
N ALA A 84 0.15 23.13 4.14
CA ALA A 84 -0.93 22.74 3.24
C ALA A 84 -1.65 23.95 2.61
N GLY A 85 -1.82 23.91 1.29
CA GLY A 85 -2.37 25.02 0.52
C GLY A 85 -2.05 24.94 -0.96
N GLY A 86 -2.28 26.04 -1.66
CA GLY A 86 -2.20 26.19 -3.11
C GLY A 86 -3.50 26.75 -3.69
N PRO A 87 -3.68 26.76 -5.03
CA PRO A 87 -2.76 26.22 -6.02
C PRO A 87 -1.48 27.05 -6.17
N TYR A 88 -0.39 26.36 -6.43
CA TYR A 88 0.92 26.92 -6.75
C TYR A 88 1.37 26.52 -8.16
N SER A 89 2.51 27.06 -8.60
CA SER A 89 3.19 26.65 -9.81
C SER A 89 4.69 26.53 -9.57
N ILE A 90 5.35 25.69 -10.38
CA ILE A 90 6.81 25.55 -10.40
C ILE A 90 7.28 25.74 -11.84
N THR A 91 8.24 26.64 -12.01
CA THR A 91 8.86 26.91 -13.30
C THR A 91 10.27 26.33 -13.33
N PHE A 92 10.58 25.56 -14.37
CA PHE A 92 11.88 25.00 -14.68
C PHE A 92 12.40 25.64 -15.95
N ILE A 93 13.62 26.19 -15.93
CA ILE A 93 14.27 26.80 -17.08
C ILE A 93 15.67 26.21 -17.23
N SER A 94 16.02 25.75 -18.43
CA SER A 94 17.36 25.31 -18.79
C SER A 94 17.65 25.81 -20.19
N ASP A 95 18.61 26.73 -20.32
CA ASP A 95 18.83 27.47 -21.58
C ASP A 95 17.55 28.18 -22.06
N GLN A 96 17.14 27.97 -23.30
CA GLN A 96 15.91 28.50 -23.89
C GLN A 96 14.67 27.65 -23.57
N GLN A 97 14.83 26.49 -22.92
CA GLN A 97 13.72 25.58 -22.62
C GLN A 97 13.06 25.96 -21.31
N LYS A 98 11.72 25.99 -21.32
CA LYS A 98 10.89 26.31 -20.14
C LYS A 98 9.78 25.31 -19.98
N ILE A 99 9.66 24.73 -18.79
CA ILE A 99 8.50 23.95 -18.35
C ILE A 99 7.86 24.67 -17.17
N VAL A 100 6.54 24.82 -17.21
CA VAL A 100 5.75 25.25 -16.06
C VAL A 100 4.80 24.11 -15.71
N ILE A 101 4.81 23.71 -14.44
CA ILE A 101 3.76 22.86 -13.90
C ILE A 101 2.86 23.72 -13.01
N ASP A 102 1.56 23.61 -13.25
CA ASP A 102 0.54 24.45 -12.64
C ASP A 102 -0.44 23.63 -11.80
N ASP A 103 -1.23 24.35 -11.00
CA ASP A 103 -2.18 23.78 -10.07
C ASP A 103 -1.51 22.77 -9.12
N ILE A 104 -0.43 23.15 -8.45
CA ILE A 104 0.27 22.29 -7.48
C ILE A 104 -0.30 22.55 -6.09
N LEU A 105 -0.65 21.48 -5.36
CA LEU A 105 -0.99 21.58 -3.94
C LEU A 105 0.16 21.12 -3.08
N THR A 106 0.23 21.67 -1.87
CA THR A 106 0.97 21.07 -0.77
C THR A 106 -0.01 20.45 0.20
N GLY A 107 0.28 19.25 0.67
CA GLY A 107 -0.62 18.49 1.54
C GLY A 107 -0.02 17.16 1.98
N GLU A 108 -0.85 16.16 2.23
CA GLU A 108 -0.43 14.82 2.64
C GLU A 108 -0.31 13.91 1.41
N VAL A 109 0.82 13.23 1.24
CA VAL A 109 1.06 12.32 0.11
C VAL A 109 1.17 10.89 0.60
N TRP A 110 0.28 10.01 0.16
CA TRP A 110 0.22 8.62 0.57
C TRP A 110 0.37 7.66 -0.61
N LEU A 111 1.17 6.61 -0.44
CA LEU A 111 1.30 5.53 -1.41
C LEU A 111 0.25 4.44 -1.13
N CYS A 112 -0.59 4.14 -2.10
CA CYS A 112 -1.57 3.06 -2.09
C CYS A 112 -1.06 1.91 -2.94
N SER A 113 -0.72 0.77 -2.33
CA SER A 113 -0.06 -0.33 -3.03
C SER A 113 -0.56 -1.73 -2.61
N GLY A 114 -0.13 -2.75 -3.35
CA GLY A 114 -0.56 -4.14 -3.18
C GLY A 114 -1.16 -4.71 -4.46
N GLN A 115 -2.18 -5.56 -4.31
CA GLN A 115 -2.79 -6.30 -5.43
C GLN A 115 -4.26 -5.92 -5.67
N SER A 116 -5.06 -6.85 -6.18
CA SER A 116 -6.41 -6.63 -6.72
C SER A 116 -7.37 -6.01 -5.71
N ASN A 117 -7.26 -6.35 -4.42
CA ASN A 117 -8.11 -5.77 -3.38
C ASN A 117 -7.75 -4.29 -3.06
N MET A 118 -6.50 -3.87 -3.25
CA MET A 118 -6.14 -2.43 -3.28
C MET A 118 -6.60 -1.79 -4.59
N GLU A 119 -6.45 -2.49 -5.71
CA GLU A 119 -6.79 -1.99 -7.05
C GLU A 119 -8.29 -1.80 -7.30
N TYR A 120 -9.13 -2.53 -6.55
CA TYR A 120 -10.58 -2.57 -6.72
C TYR A 120 -11.17 -1.16 -6.81
N ASN A 121 -11.69 -0.80 -7.99
CA ASN A 121 -12.19 0.54 -8.31
C ASN A 121 -13.74 0.54 -8.43
N PHE A 122 -14.33 1.72 -8.59
CA PHE A 122 -15.80 1.85 -8.69
C PHE A 122 -16.39 1.28 -9.98
N SER A 123 -15.57 1.01 -10.99
CA SER A 123 -15.97 0.39 -12.26
C SER A 123 -15.79 -1.13 -12.26
N TRP A 124 -15.43 -1.72 -11.11
CA TRP A 124 -15.25 -3.16 -11.00
C TRP A 124 -16.56 -3.89 -11.34
N PRO A 125 -16.55 -4.95 -12.17
CA PRO A 125 -17.78 -5.54 -12.72
C PRO A 125 -18.79 -6.00 -11.67
N GLN A 126 -18.31 -6.49 -10.53
CA GLN A 126 -19.14 -6.99 -9.42
C GLN A 126 -19.74 -5.86 -8.55
N GLY A 127 -19.31 -4.61 -8.77
CA GLY A 127 -19.76 -3.42 -8.06
C GLY A 127 -19.22 -3.27 -6.64
N VAL A 128 -19.52 -2.14 -5.98
CA VAL A 128 -19.17 -1.85 -4.59
C VAL A 128 -20.46 -1.73 -3.79
N LEU A 129 -20.59 -2.47 -2.68
CA LEU A 129 -21.84 -2.51 -1.92
C LEU A 129 -22.01 -1.35 -0.95
N ASP A 130 -20.91 -0.82 -0.40
CA ASP A 130 -20.91 0.17 0.67
C ASP A 130 -20.56 1.59 0.19
N ALA A 131 -20.55 1.83 -1.13
CA ALA A 131 -20.19 3.11 -1.71
C ALA A 131 -21.34 4.14 -1.78
N GLY A 132 -22.60 3.71 -1.87
CA GLY A 132 -23.75 4.61 -2.01
C GLY A 132 -23.59 5.58 -3.19
N ASP A 133 -23.81 6.88 -2.94
CA ASP A 133 -23.68 7.96 -3.93
C ASP A 133 -22.27 8.57 -4.04
N ALA A 134 -21.25 7.88 -3.50
CA ALA A 134 -19.90 8.41 -3.39
C ALA A 134 -19.30 8.87 -4.72
N VAL A 135 -19.60 8.19 -5.84
CA VAL A 135 -19.14 8.62 -7.17
C VAL A 135 -19.77 9.95 -7.56
N ALA A 136 -21.08 10.10 -7.43
CA ALA A 136 -21.79 11.34 -7.78
C ALA A 136 -21.37 12.53 -6.90
N LYS A 137 -21.01 12.28 -5.62
CA LYS A 137 -20.56 13.29 -4.66
C LYS A 137 -19.04 13.39 -4.51
N SER A 138 -18.27 12.82 -5.43
CA SER A 138 -16.80 12.73 -5.31
C SER A 138 -16.04 14.01 -5.67
N ALA A 139 -16.69 15.02 -6.24
CA ALA A 139 -16.04 16.26 -6.66
C ALA A 139 -15.33 16.94 -5.47
N ASN A 140 -13.99 16.91 -5.48
CA ASN A 140 -13.17 17.51 -4.44
C ASN A 140 -11.80 17.91 -5.01
N LYS A 141 -11.57 19.23 -5.13
CA LYS A 141 -10.33 19.79 -5.72
C LYS A 141 -9.08 19.53 -4.87
N SER A 142 -9.26 19.21 -3.59
CA SER A 142 -8.20 18.96 -2.62
C SER A 142 -7.81 17.48 -2.53
N ILE A 143 -8.47 16.59 -3.30
CA ILE A 143 -8.12 15.17 -3.38
C ILE A 143 -7.62 14.85 -4.79
N ARG A 144 -6.45 14.24 -4.90
CA ARG A 144 -5.82 13.95 -6.21
C ARG A 144 -5.16 12.59 -6.22
N PHE A 145 -5.08 11.98 -7.39
CA PHE A 145 -4.47 10.67 -7.58
C PHE A 145 -3.48 10.67 -8.72
N PHE A 146 -2.33 10.04 -8.50
CA PHE A 146 -1.40 9.66 -9.55
C PHE A 146 -1.40 8.15 -9.67
N GLN A 147 -1.94 7.62 -10.76
CA GLN A 147 -1.90 6.17 -11.00
C GLN A 147 -0.70 5.82 -11.86
N VAL A 148 0.20 5.01 -11.28
CA VAL A 148 1.33 4.42 -11.98
C VAL A 148 0.79 3.37 -12.95
N ALA A 149 1.14 3.49 -14.23
CA ALA A 149 0.81 2.47 -15.21
C ALA A 149 1.47 1.14 -14.83
N ARG A 150 0.74 0.03 -15.06
CA ARG A 150 1.27 -1.30 -14.80
C ARG A 150 2.45 -1.58 -15.72
N GLY A 151 3.58 -1.95 -15.14
CA GLY A 151 4.78 -2.33 -15.85
C GLY A 151 5.66 -3.22 -14.99
N TYR A 152 6.52 -4.01 -15.62
CA TYR A 152 7.54 -4.79 -14.93
C TYR A 152 8.82 -4.76 -15.73
N ASN A 153 9.97 -4.80 -15.05
CA ASN A 153 11.27 -4.78 -15.68
C ASN A 153 12.34 -5.44 -14.79
N ASN A 154 13.26 -6.18 -15.39
CA ASN A 154 14.39 -6.77 -14.66
C ASN A 154 15.32 -5.73 -14.03
N PHE A 155 15.30 -4.49 -14.53
CA PHE A 155 16.14 -3.41 -14.04
C PHE A 155 15.32 -2.18 -13.60
N PRO A 156 15.77 -1.44 -12.57
CA PRO A 156 15.10 -0.21 -12.13
C PRO A 156 14.88 0.80 -13.26
N GLN A 157 13.65 1.30 -13.37
CA GLN A 157 13.26 2.32 -14.34
C GLN A 157 13.32 3.71 -13.70
N THR A 158 13.79 4.72 -14.44
CA THR A 158 13.95 6.08 -13.89
C THR A 158 12.72 6.98 -14.12
N ASN A 159 11.70 6.49 -14.83
CA ASN A 159 10.40 7.13 -15.03
C ASN A 159 9.29 6.09 -15.03
N CYS A 160 8.07 6.53 -14.75
CA CYS A 160 6.85 5.74 -14.94
C CYS A 160 5.83 6.51 -15.76
N GLU A 161 4.89 5.80 -16.39
CA GLU A 161 3.73 6.42 -17.02
C GLU A 161 2.63 6.65 -15.97
N GLY A 162 1.87 7.73 -16.13
CA GLY A 162 0.82 8.14 -15.22
C GLY A 162 0.56 9.64 -15.30
N GLU A 163 -0.55 10.09 -14.74
CA GLU A 163 -0.91 11.51 -14.65
C GLU A 163 -1.67 11.78 -13.35
N TRP A 164 -1.51 13.00 -12.80
CA TRP A 164 -2.29 13.44 -11.66
C TRP A 164 -3.70 13.82 -12.10
N LYS A 165 -4.71 13.23 -11.45
CA LYS A 165 -6.12 13.51 -11.68
C LYS A 165 -6.74 14.16 -10.45
N VAL A 166 -7.43 15.28 -10.68
CA VAL A 166 -8.30 15.90 -9.67
C VAL A 166 -9.52 15.00 -9.46
N CYS A 167 -9.91 14.78 -8.21
CA CYS A 167 -11.05 13.93 -7.88
C CYS A 167 -12.38 14.55 -8.34
N SER A 168 -13.08 13.83 -9.22
CA SER A 168 -14.39 14.17 -9.76
C SER A 168 -15.20 12.90 -10.06
N PRO A 169 -16.53 13.00 -10.31
CA PRO A 169 -17.35 11.85 -10.67
C PRO A 169 -16.84 11.09 -11.91
N GLU A 170 -16.15 11.78 -12.81
CA GLU A 170 -15.53 11.20 -14.01
C GLU A 170 -14.24 10.46 -13.67
N THR A 171 -13.35 11.06 -12.89
CA THR A 171 -12.02 10.51 -12.62
C THR A 171 -12.02 9.44 -11.52
N VAL A 172 -12.91 9.56 -10.52
CA VAL A 172 -12.97 8.65 -9.36
C VAL A 172 -13.27 7.21 -9.76
N LYS A 173 -13.94 7.01 -10.89
CA LYS A 173 -14.34 5.69 -11.40
C LYS A 173 -13.17 4.72 -11.60
N GLY A 174 -12.00 5.24 -11.97
CA GLY A 174 -10.77 4.47 -12.16
C GLY A 174 -9.89 4.37 -10.91
N MET A 175 -10.24 5.08 -9.83
CA MET A 175 -9.44 5.12 -8.61
C MET A 175 -9.79 3.95 -7.69
N SER A 176 -8.79 3.47 -6.94
CA SER A 176 -8.99 2.51 -5.85
C SER A 176 -10.08 3.02 -4.90
N VAL A 177 -11.08 2.19 -4.62
CA VAL A 177 -12.15 2.52 -3.66
C VAL A 177 -11.58 2.65 -2.25
N VAL A 178 -10.67 1.72 -1.89
CA VAL A 178 -9.98 1.74 -0.59
C VAL A 178 -9.14 3.02 -0.45
N GLY A 179 -8.31 3.31 -1.46
CA GLY A 179 -7.52 4.54 -1.50
C GLY A 179 -8.38 5.79 -1.43
N TYR A 180 -9.47 5.87 -2.20
CA TYR A 180 -10.39 6.99 -2.18
C TYR A 180 -11.02 7.25 -0.81
N PHE A 181 -11.60 6.24 -0.17
CA PHE A 181 -12.21 6.48 1.14
C PHE A 181 -11.16 6.76 2.22
N PHE A 182 -9.96 6.19 2.11
CA PHE A 182 -8.82 6.55 2.96
C PHE A 182 -8.45 8.03 2.80
N GLY A 183 -8.16 8.49 1.58
CA GLY A 183 -7.75 9.87 1.33
C GLY A 183 -8.86 10.88 1.62
N LYS A 184 -10.12 10.53 1.31
CA LYS A 184 -11.29 11.33 1.67
C LYS A 184 -11.42 11.51 3.17
N LYS A 185 -11.25 10.43 3.95
CA LYS A 185 -11.30 10.49 5.42
C LYS A 185 -10.20 11.40 5.98
N LEU A 186 -8.98 11.30 5.47
CA LEU A 186 -7.88 12.20 5.87
C LEU A 186 -8.18 13.65 5.52
N ASN A 187 -8.65 13.92 4.30
CA ASN A 187 -9.00 15.27 3.86
C ASN A 187 -10.11 15.88 4.71
N GLU A 188 -11.17 15.13 5.03
CA GLU A 188 -12.30 15.60 5.83
C GLU A 188 -11.92 15.92 7.28
N VAL A 189 -11.05 15.11 7.89
CA VAL A 189 -10.68 15.28 9.30
C VAL A 189 -9.56 16.31 9.49
N THR A 190 -8.58 16.36 8.58
CA THR A 190 -7.44 17.27 8.69
C THR A 190 -7.66 18.61 8.00
N GLY A 191 -8.58 18.68 7.02
CA GLY A 191 -8.76 19.84 6.14
C GLY A 191 -7.65 20.02 5.09
N ASN A 192 -6.59 19.20 5.12
CA ASN A 192 -5.44 19.34 4.22
C ASN A 192 -5.72 18.69 2.86
N PRO A 193 -5.12 19.19 1.76
CA PRO A 193 -5.06 18.46 0.51
C PRO A 193 -4.42 17.08 0.69
N VAL A 194 -4.91 16.09 -0.06
CA VAL A 194 -4.41 14.72 -0.02
C VAL A 194 -4.12 14.23 -1.44
N GLY A 195 -2.88 13.82 -1.66
CA GLY A 195 -2.42 13.15 -2.87
C GLY A 195 -2.25 11.66 -2.61
N MET A 196 -2.83 10.82 -3.46
CA MET A 196 -2.63 9.37 -3.43
C MET A 196 -1.86 8.92 -4.65
N ILE A 197 -0.68 8.35 -4.42
CA ILE A 197 0.07 7.66 -5.46
C ILE A 197 -0.43 6.22 -5.47
N ALA A 198 -1.04 5.79 -6.56
CA ALA A 198 -1.60 4.46 -6.75
C ALA A 198 -0.61 3.59 -7.53
N SER A 199 -0.10 2.54 -6.90
CA SER A 199 0.83 1.57 -7.49
C SER A 199 0.45 0.16 -7.03
N TYR A 200 -0.48 -0.46 -7.74
CA TYR A 200 -1.05 -1.77 -7.42
C TYR A 200 -1.20 -2.63 -8.67
N TRP A 201 -1.21 -3.95 -8.51
CA TRP A 201 -1.45 -4.89 -9.61
C TRP A 201 -1.99 -6.22 -9.09
N GLY A 202 -3.23 -6.57 -9.49
CA GLY A 202 -3.85 -7.86 -9.19
C GLY A 202 -3.00 -9.10 -9.51
N GLY A 203 -3.06 -10.09 -8.61
CA GLY A 203 -2.38 -11.39 -8.77
C GLY A 203 -0.90 -11.41 -8.43
N THR A 204 -0.34 -10.29 -7.95
CA THR A 204 1.10 -10.16 -7.70
C THR A 204 1.48 -10.53 -6.28
N CYS A 205 2.62 -11.20 -6.15
CA CYS A 205 3.21 -11.66 -4.90
C CYS A 205 4.19 -10.63 -4.30
N VAL A 206 4.39 -10.66 -2.98
CA VAL A 206 5.18 -9.65 -2.24
C VAL A 206 6.62 -9.50 -2.74
N GLN A 207 7.29 -10.59 -3.15
CA GLN A 207 8.69 -10.50 -3.62
C GLN A 207 8.84 -9.74 -4.95
N ALA A 208 7.80 -9.65 -5.78
CA ALA A 208 7.84 -8.84 -7.00
C ALA A 208 7.94 -7.33 -6.70
N TRP A 209 7.50 -6.92 -5.50
CA TRP A 209 7.51 -5.55 -4.98
C TRP A 209 8.74 -5.24 -4.12
N MET A 210 9.65 -6.19 -3.95
CA MET A 210 10.84 -6.03 -3.12
C MET A 210 12.01 -5.40 -3.91
N PRO A 211 12.80 -4.48 -3.32
CA PRO A 211 14.04 -4.04 -3.94
C PRO A 211 15.05 -5.19 -4.07
N GLY A 212 15.72 -5.32 -5.22
CA GLY A 212 16.62 -6.45 -5.49
C GLY A 212 17.74 -6.64 -4.45
N PHE A 213 18.30 -5.54 -3.95
CA PHE A 213 19.38 -5.60 -2.95
C PHE A 213 18.97 -6.30 -1.64
N VAL A 214 17.67 -6.38 -1.33
CA VAL A 214 17.18 -7.08 -0.14
C VAL A 214 17.41 -8.58 -0.28
N LEU A 215 17.20 -9.12 -1.47
CA LEU A 215 17.43 -10.53 -1.80
C LEU A 215 18.92 -10.82 -1.97
N ASP A 216 19.67 -9.91 -2.62
CA ASP A 216 21.12 -10.05 -2.80
C ASP A 216 21.88 -10.20 -1.47
N LYS A 217 21.37 -9.59 -0.40
CA LYS A 217 21.97 -9.60 0.94
C LYS A 217 21.51 -10.76 1.84
N ASP A 218 20.45 -11.48 1.47
CA ASP A 218 19.92 -12.63 2.23
C ASP A 218 19.65 -13.80 1.28
N PRO A 219 20.65 -14.68 1.04
CA PRO A 219 20.50 -15.84 0.16
C PRO A 219 19.38 -16.79 0.57
N GLU A 220 19.04 -16.88 1.86
CA GLU A 220 17.93 -17.72 2.32
C GLU A 220 16.59 -17.07 1.97
N LEU A 221 16.48 -15.75 2.09
CA LEU A 221 15.31 -15.02 1.60
C LEU A 221 15.16 -15.13 0.07
N ALA A 222 16.26 -15.09 -0.67
CA ALA A 222 16.26 -15.28 -2.12
C ALA A 222 15.75 -16.68 -2.51
N LYS A 223 16.19 -17.74 -1.80
CA LYS A 223 15.65 -19.09 -1.97
C LYS A 223 14.16 -19.17 -1.67
N THR A 224 13.71 -18.52 -0.58
CA THR A 224 12.30 -18.42 -0.23
C THR A 224 11.49 -17.71 -1.32
N ALA A 225 11.96 -16.57 -1.82
CA ALA A 225 11.30 -15.82 -2.89
C ALA A 225 11.19 -16.63 -4.20
N ALA A 226 12.19 -17.47 -4.49
CA ALA A 226 12.22 -18.32 -5.68
C ALA A 226 11.24 -19.51 -5.65
N LYS A 227 10.56 -19.78 -4.52
CA LYS A 227 9.55 -20.85 -4.43
C LYS A 227 8.26 -20.54 -5.21
N THR A 228 7.98 -19.26 -5.47
CA THR A 228 6.76 -18.85 -6.15
C THR A 228 6.75 -19.33 -7.60
N GLN A 229 5.65 -19.99 -7.96
CA GLN A 229 5.48 -20.54 -9.30
C GLN A 229 4.98 -19.46 -10.28
N PRO A 230 5.47 -19.46 -11.53
CA PRO A 230 4.92 -18.61 -12.58
C PRO A 230 3.43 -18.82 -12.80
N VAL A 231 2.71 -17.72 -13.05
CA VAL A 231 1.29 -17.71 -13.42
C VAL A 231 1.09 -16.87 -14.68
N SER A 232 0.03 -17.13 -15.44
CA SER A 232 -0.16 -16.48 -16.75
C SER A 232 -0.79 -15.08 -16.68
N TRP A 233 -1.25 -14.64 -15.50
CA TRP A 233 -2.05 -13.41 -15.34
C TRP A 233 -1.33 -12.29 -14.59
N ALA A 234 -0.13 -12.53 -14.04
CA ALA A 234 0.63 -11.53 -13.29
C ALA A 234 2.14 -11.84 -13.32
N PRO A 235 3.02 -10.82 -13.31
CA PRO A 235 4.45 -11.01 -13.07
C PRO A 235 4.69 -11.52 -11.65
N VAL A 236 5.58 -12.50 -11.49
CA VAL A 236 5.91 -13.09 -10.18
C VAL A 236 7.39 -13.09 -9.87
N GLU A 237 8.21 -12.76 -10.87
CA GLU A 237 9.65 -12.65 -10.72
C GLU A 237 9.98 -11.62 -9.64
N SER A 238 11.04 -11.89 -8.88
CA SER A 238 11.44 -11.00 -7.80
C SER A 238 11.82 -9.62 -8.35
N SER A 239 11.42 -8.58 -7.63
CA SER A 239 11.76 -7.17 -7.91
C SER A 239 11.26 -6.56 -9.22
N VAL A 240 10.69 -7.33 -10.15
CA VAL A 240 10.38 -6.79 -11.48
C VAL A 240 9.32 -5.70 -11.45
N ILE A 241 8.35 -5.79 -10.53
CA ILE A 241 7.32 -4.77 -10.36
C ILE A 241 7.86 -3.59 -9.56
N TYR A 242 8.64 -3.83 -8.51
CA TYR A 242 9.35 -2.78 -7.78
C TYR A 242 10.13 -1.87 -8.73
N ASN A 243 10.93 -2.48 -9.61
CA ASN A 243 11.78 -1.79 -10.56
C ASN A 243 11.02 -0.84 -11.50
N ALA A 244 9.81 -1.22 -11.92
CA ALA A 244 9.03 -0.46 -12.88
C ALA A 244 7.99 0.46 -12.24
N MET A 245 7.46 0.13 -11.06
CA MET A 245 6.29 0.80 -10.47
C MET A 245 6.55 1.48 -9.12
N ILE A 246 7.64 1.17 -8.43
CA ILE A 246 8.00 1.77 -7.14
C ILE A 246 9.29 2.58 -7.25
N TYR A 247 10.34 2.00 -7.82
CA TYR A 247 11.63 2.68 -7.97
C TYR A 247 11.54 4.07 -8.63
N PRO A 248 10.76 4.28 -9.71
CA PRO A 248 10.64 5.60 -10.34
C PRO A 248 10.04 6.69 -9.43
N ILE A 249 9.25 6.29 -8.42
CA ILE A 249 8.57 7.20 -7.50
C ILE A 249 9.25 7.31 -6.12
N VAL A 250 10.32 6.53 -5.87
CA VAL A 250 11.11 6.60 -4.63
C VAL A 250 11.59 8.02 -4.30
N PRO A 251 12.04 8.86 -5.25
CA PRO A 251 12.47 10.21 -4.92
C PRO A 251 11.33 11.13 -4.43
N TYR A 252 10.07 10.78 -4.68
CA TYR A 252 8.91 11.57 -4.26
C TYR A 252 8.67 11.41 -2.75
N LYS A 253 8.62 12.51 -2.00
CA LYS A 253 8.40 12.46 -0.55
C LYS A 253 6.96 12.02 -0.25
N ILE A 254 6.80 10.99 0.59
CA ILE A 254 5.52 10.47 1.08
C ILE A 254 5.41 10.60 2.61
N ALA A 255 4.19 10.79 3.10
CA ALA A 255 3.81 10.70 4.51
C ALA A 255 3.76 9.25 5.02
N GLY A 256 3.37 8.31 4.15
CA GLY A 256 3.25 6.90 4.52
C GLY A 256 2.72 6.03 3.38
N THR A 257 2.52 4.74 3.69
CA THR A 257 1.99 3.74 2.75
C THR A 257 0.79 3.01 3.35
N ILE A 258 -0.21 2.74 2.51
CA ILE A 258 -1.25 1.73 2.76
C ILE A 258 -1.08 0.55 1.79
N TRP A 259 -1.15 -0.67 2.31
CA TRP A 259 -0.84 -1.91 1.58
C TRP A 259 -1.95 -2.95 1.73
N TYR A 260 -2.45 -3.49 0.62
CA TYR A 260 -3.40 -4.60 0.64
C TYR A 260 -2.97 -5.69 -0.35
N GLN A 261 -2.27 -6.69 0.18
CA GLN A 261 -1.80 -7.85 -0.55
C GLN A 261 -1.55 -9.01 0.41
N GLY A 262 -1.58 -10.22 -0.15
CA GLY A 262 -1.17 -11.44 0.51
C GLY A 262 -1.77 -12.69 -0.14
N GLU A 263 -2.85 -12.52 -0.89
CA GLU A 263 -3.61 -13.62 -1.49
C GLU A 263 -2.74 -14.44 -2.45
N ALA A 264 -1.87 -13.78 -3.24
CA ALA A 264 -0.93 -14.44 -4.15
C ALA A 264 0.27 -15.12 -3.45
N ASN A 265 0.38 -15.04 -2.12
CA ASN A 265 1.40 -15.72 -1.33
C ASN A 265 0.81 -16.86 -0.48
N THR A 266 -0.49 -17.16 -0.61
CA THR A 266 -1.15 -18.21 0.17
C THR A 266 -0.67 -19.62 -0.15
N ASP A 267 0.04 -19.86 -1.25
CA ASP A 267 0.64 -21.19 -1.49
C ASP A 267 1.85 -21.48 -0.59
N ASN A 268 2.49 -20.44 -0.03
CA ASN A 268 3.64 -20.57 0.88
C ASN A 268 3.47 -19.59 2.06
N PRO A 269 2.44 -19.78 2.92
CA PRO A 269 2.03 -18.77 3.85
C PRO A 269 3.09 -18.50 4.93
N GLU A 270 3.79 -19.53 5.41
CA GLU A 270 4.80 -19.43 6.48
C GLU A 270 6.00 -18.53 6.12
N ASP A 271 6.28 -18.37 4.83
CA ASP A 271 7.36 -17.53 4.33
C ASP A 271 6.98 -16.03 4.29
N TYR A 272 5.68 -15.71 4.33
CA TYR A 272 5.15 -14.38 4.05
C TYR A 272 5.66 -13.33 5.04
N GLY A 273 5.66 -13.61 6.34
CA GLY A 273 6.05 -12.64 7.38
C GLY A 273 7.49 -12.17 7.19
N LYS A 274 8.41 -13.08 6.86
CA LYS A 274 9.82 -12.76 6.57
C LYS A 274 9.95 -11.92 5.30
N LEU A 275 9.30 -12.33 4.22
CA LEU A 275 9.32 -11.62 2.94
C LEU A 275 8.74 -10.21 3.07
N PHE A 276 7.56 -10.08 3.65
CA PHE A 276 6.86 -8.81 3.78
C PHE A 276 7.61 -7.84 4.70
N SER A 277 8.10 -8.31 5.85
CA SER A 277 8.93 -7.50 6.74
C SER A 277 10.21 -6.99 6.06
N SER A 278 10.83 -7.82 5.20
CA SER A 278 12.04 -7.47 4.46
C SER A 278 11.75 -6.46 3.34
N MET A 279 10.60 -6.58 2.67
CA MET A 279 10.13 -5.60 1.70
C MET A 279 9.93 -4.22 2.35
N ILE A 280 9.24 -4.15 3.50
CA ILE A 280 9.01 -2.89 4.24
C ILE A 280 10.34 -2.22 4.61
N LYS A 281 11.29 -2.99 5.18
CA LYS A 281 12.63 -2.48 5.51
C LYS A 281 13.37 -1.98 4.27
N GLY A 282 13.29 -2.74 3.18
CA GLY A 282 13.89 -2.36 1.89
C GLY A 282 13.34 -1.03 1.37
N TRP A 283 12.01 -0.85 1.41
CA TRP A 283 11.36 0.39 1.01
C TRP A 283 11.81 1.57 1.88
N ARG A 284 11.77 1.42 3.21
CA ARG A 284 12.24 2.47 4.13
C ARG A 284 13.70 2.84 3.90
N GLN A 285 14.55 1.86 3.57
CA GLN A 285 15.94 2.09 3.25
C GLN A 285 16.12 2.92 1.96
N VAL A 286 15.41 2.60 0.87
CA VAL A 286 15.55 3.36 -0.40
C VAL A 286 14.96 4.76 -0.33
N TYR A 287 13.87 4.93 0.44
CA TYR A 287 13.30 6.24 0.73
C TYR A 287 14.14 7.04 1.74
N GLN A 288 15.11 6.40 2.43
CA GLN A 288 15.88 6.97 3.54
C GLN A 288 14.95 7.60 4.60
N ASN A 289 13.84 6.91 4.89
CA ASN A 289 12.79 7.41 5.75
C ASN A 289 12.08 6.23 6.42
N ASP A 290 11.96 6.25 7.74
CA ASP A 290 11.19 5.24 8.49
C ASP A 290 9.70 5.62 8.51
N PHE A 291 9.10 5.76 7.32
CA PHE A 291 7.71 6.18 7.18
C PHE A 291 6.74 5.09 7.70
N PRO A 292 5.56 5.49 8.19
CA PRO A 292 4.56 4.57 8.68
C PRO A 292 3.99 3.69 7.56
N PHE A 293 3.81 2.41 7.87
CA PHE A 293 3.36 1.38 6.91
C PHE A 293 2.12 0.67 7.45
N TYR A 294 0.96 0.97 6.88
CA TYR A 294 -0.31 0.39 7.30
C TYR A 294 -0.78 -0.66 6.30
N PHE A 295 -1.28 -1.79 6.77
CA PHE A 295 -1.69 -2.87 5.89
C PHE A 295 -2.98 -3.55 6.29
N VAL A 296 -3.56 -4.30 5.34
CA VAL A 296 -4.83 -4.98 5.50
C VAL A 296 -4.59 -6.49 5.57
N GLN A 297 -5.05 -7.11 6.65
CA GLN A 297 -5.09 -8.57 6.76
C GLN A 297 -6.03 -9.13 5.66
N ILE A 298 -5.63 -10.17 4.93
CA ILE A 298 -6.44 -10.66 3.79
C ILE A 298 -7.84 -11.12 4.22
N ALA A 299 -8.80 -10.96 3.32
CA ALA A 299 -10.18 -11.36 3.58
C ALA A 299 -10.36 -12.89 3.52
N PRO A 300 -11.30 -13.44 4.31
CA PRO A 300 -11.76 -14.82 4.19
C PRO A 300 -12.24 -15.18 2.77
N TRP A 301 -11.75 -16.29 2.25
CA TRP A 301 -12.20 -16.89 0.99
C TRP A 301 -12.06 -18.42 1.05
N SER A 302 -13.10 -19.14 0.67
CA SER A 302 -13.14 -20.60 0.80
C SER A 302 -12.34 -21.35 -0.27
N GLY A 303 -11.82 -20.65 -1.28
CA GLY A 303 -11.06 -21.26 -2.38
C GLY A 303 -9.57 -21.47 -2.11
N TYR A 304 -9.03 -21.02 -0.98
CA TYR A 304 -7.63 -21.29 -0.63
C TYR A 304 -7.42 -22.75 -0.23
N GLY A 305 -6.20 -23.26 -0.44
CA GLY A 305 -5.80 -24.60 0.00
C GLY A 305 -5.72 -24.72 1.53
N GLY A 306 -6.09 -25.89 2.07
CA GLY A 306 -5.90 -26.25 3.49
C GLY A 306 -6.38 -25.20 4.49
N ILE A 307 -5.46 -24.65 5.28
CA ILE A 307 -5.67 -23.51 6.20
C ILE A 307 -4.76 -22.33 5.86
N ASN A 308 -4.29 -22.27 4.61
CA ASN A 308 -3.19 -21.41 4.21
C ASN A 308 -3.48 -19.92 4.43
N ALA A 309 -4.72 -19.46 4.22
CA ALA A 309 -5.06 -18.08 4.49
C ALA A 309 -5.13 -17.76 5.98
N ALA A 310 -5.46 -18.72 6.85
CA ALA A 310 -5.35 -18.52 8.29
C ALA A 310 -3.88 -18.32 8.71
N LEU A 311 -2.98 -19.15 8.17
CA LEU A 311 -1.52 -19.03 8.39
C LEU A 311 -0.98 -17.71 7.83
N LEU A 312 -1.38 -17.31 6.62
CA LEU A 312 -0.94 -16.03 6.05
C LEU A 312 -1.43 -14.83 6.87
N ARG A 313 -2.66 -14.87 7.39
CA ARG A 313 -3.19 -13.82 8.28
C ARG A 313 -2.42 -13.73 9.59
N GLU A 314 -1.98 -14.85 10.15
CA GLU A 314 -1.07 -14.90 11.31
C GLU A 314 0.29 -14.26 10.97
N GLN A 315 0.83 -14.52 9.77
CA GLN A 315 2.09 -13.93 9.31
C GLN A 315 1.98 -12.41 9.04
N GLN A 316 0.81 -11.94 8.58
CA GLN A 316 0.48 -10.51 8.51
C GLN A 316 0.47 -9.88 9.91
N GLU A 317 -0.17 -10.52 10.89
CA GLU A 317 -0.17 -10.04 12.28
C GLU A 317 1.24 -10.02 12.87
N ALA A 318 2.05 -11.05 12.64
CA ALA A 318 3.45 -11.11 13.10
C ALA A 318 4.32 -9.95 12.57
N THR A 319 3.95 -9.37 11.41
CA THR A 319 4.65 -8.20 10.84
C THR A 319 4.48 -6.94 11.69
N LEU A 320 3.47 -6.88 12.58
CA LEU A 320 3.31 -5.79 13.56
C LEU A 320 4.47 -5.67 14.56
N ALA A 321 5.35 -6.67 14.63
CA ALA A 321 6.59 -6.56 15.40
C ALA A 321 7.54 -5.48 14.84
N LEU A 322 7.35 -5.03 13.59
CA LEU A 322 8.09 -3.91 13.05
C LEU A 322 7.54 -2.58 13.57
N PRO A 323 8.42 -1.65 14.02
CA PRO A 323 7.98 -0.32 14.45
C PRO A 323 7.35 0.46 13.29
N ASN A 324 6.52 1.45 13.64
CA ASN A 324 5.80 2.29 12.69
C ASN A 324 4.95 1.48 11.69
N THR A 325 4.39 0.36 12.14
CA THR A 325 3.43 -0.42 11.36
C THR A 325 2.07 -0.47 12.05
N GLY A 326 1.03 -0.69 11.26
CA GLY A 326 -0.31 -0.92 11.78
C GLY A 326 -1.10 -1.80 10.83
N MET A 327 -2.03 -2.58 11.38
CA MET A 327 -2.83 -3.53 10.63
C MET A 327 -4.30 -3.31 10.93
N ILE A 328 -5.14 -3.41 9.90
CA ILE A 328 -6.58 -3.59 10.08
C ILE A 328 -6.97 -5.00 9.68
N THR A 329 -7.99 -5.56 10.34
CA THR A 329 -8.65 -6.78 9.87
C THR A 329 -9.95 -6.43 9.13
N VAL A 330 -10.31 -7.29 8.19
CA VAL A 330 -11.50 -7.11 7.32
C VAL A 330 -12.32 -8.39 7.21
N GLY A 331 -12.11 -9.34 8.14
CA GLY A 331 -12.80 -10.63 8.13
C GLY A 331 -14.32 -10.53 8.19
N ASP A 332 -14.84 -9.48 8.83
CA ASP A 332 -16.26 -9.15 8.93
C ASP A 332 -16.81 -8.37 7.72
N LEU A 333 -15.94 -7.91 6.82
CA LEU A 333 -16.29 -7.12 5.64
C LEU A 333 -16.38 -8.01 4.39
N VAL A 334 -16.83 -9.26 4.57
CA VAL A 334 -17.01 -10.25 3.50
C VAL A 334 -18.49 -10.51 3.24
N ASP A 335 -18.97 -10.13 2.06
CA ASP A 335 -20.35 -10.37 1.64
C ASP A 335 -20.55 -11.76 1.02
N ASN A 336 -19.48 -12.37 0.49
CA ASN A 336 -19.51 -13.70 -0.09
C ASN A 336 -18.15 -14.40 0.05
N ILE A 337 -18.06 -15.41 0.90
CA ILE A 337 -16.82 -16.20 1.10
C ILE A 337 -16.36 -16.99 -0.13
N LYS A 338 -17.17 -17.08 -1.19
CA LYS A 338 -16.78 -17.71 -2.46
C LYS A 338 -16.11 -16.75 -3.43
N ASP A 339 -16.11 -15.45 -3.12
CA ASP A 339 -15.45 -14.42 -3.90
C ASP A 339 -14.20 -13.93 -3.16
N ILE A 340 -13.05 -13.97 -3.83
CA ILE A 340 -11.77 -13.49 -3.28
C ILE A 340 -11.71 -11.95 -3.21
N HIS A 341 -12.65 -11.26 -3.87
CA HIS A 341 -12.76 -9.80 -3.88
C HIS A 341 -14.06 -9.32 -3.20
N PRO A 342 -14.11 -9.26 -1.85
CA PRO A 342 -15.26 -8.72 -1.13
C PRO A 342 -15.61 -7.30 -1.59
N ARG A 343 -16.91 -7.00 -1.63
CA ARG A 343 -17.44 -5.75 -2.21
C ARG A 343 -17.63 -4.62 -1.20
N ILE A 344 -17.33 -4.87 0.07
CA ILE A 344 -17.31 -3.86 1.13
C ILE A 344 -15.91 -3.23 1.15
N LYS A 345 -15.76 -2.05 0.54
CA LYS A 345 -14.46 -1.39 0.31
C LYS A 345 -14.34 -0.03 0.99
N LYS A 346 -15.44 0.69 1.15
CA LYS A 346 -15.46 1.97 1.88
C LYS A 346 -14.99 1.77 3.31
N GLU A 347 -15.50 0.74 3.98
CA GLU A 347 -15.16 0.51 5.38
C GLU A 347 -13.68 0.10 5.57
N VAL A 348 -13.08 -0.58 4.58
CA VAL A 348 -11.63 -0.86 4.57
C VAL A 348 -10.82 0.44 4.57
N GLY A 349 -11.15 1.38 3.66
CA GLY A 349 -10.51 2.69 3.58
C GLY A 349 -10.71 3.52 4.86
N ASN A 350 -11.92 3.48 5.44
CA ASN A 350 -12.23 4.17 6.69
C ASN A 350 -11.43 3.62 7.88
N ARG A 351 -11.30 2.29 8.00
CA ARG A 351 -10.52 1.65 9.07
C ARG A 351 -9.04 2.04 9.00
N LEU A 352 -8.45 2.01 7.81
CA LEU A 352 -7.09 2.52 7.59
C LEU A 352 -6.98 4.00 7.97
N GLY A 353 -7.94 4.81 7.52
CA GLY A 353 -8.00 6.24 7.82
C GLY A 353 -8.09 6.53 9.32
N ASN A 354 -8.95 5.82 10.05
CA ASN A 354 -9.09 5.97 11.50
C ASN A 354 -7.78 5.60 12.24
N LEU A 355 -7.13 4.51 11.83
CA LEU A 355 -5.86 4.09 12.41
C LEU A 355 -4.76 5.13 12.16
N VAL A 356 -4.62 5.61 10.92
CA VAL A 356 -3.66 6.67 10.56
C VAL A 356 -3.95 7.97 11.31
N LEU A 357 -5.20 8.41 11.38
CA LEU A 357 -5.59 9.64 12.08
C LEU A 357 -5.24 9.59 13.57
N LYS A 358 -5.41 8.42 14.19
CA LYS A 358 -5.05 8.19 15.59
C LYS A 358 -3.53 8.24 15.79
N GLU A 359 -2.79 7.48 15.00
CA GLU A 359 -1.36 7.24 15.20
C GLU A 359 -0.46 8.36 14.67
N GLN A 360 -0.82 8.98 13.55
CA GLN A 360 0.03 9.96 12.84
C GLN A 360 -0.45 11.41 13.00
N TYR A 361 -1.77 11.62 13.14
CA TYR A 361 -2.37 12.96 13.22
C TYR A 361 -2.92 13.30 14.61
N GLY A 362 -2.73 12.41 15.61
CA GLY A 362 -3.04 12.68 17.01
C GLY A 362 -4.53 12.87 17.34
N VAL A 363 -5.44 12.33 16.52
CA VAL A 363 -6.89 12.42 16.75
C VAL A 363 -7.27 11.51 17.93
N LYS A 364 -7.40 12.11 19.11
CA LYS A 364 -7.44 11.39 20.40
C LYS A 364 -8.66 10.48 20.59
N ASP A 365 -9.84 10.89 20.11
CA ASP A 365 -11.09 10.20 20.41
C ASP A 365 -11.32 8.94 19.56
N LEU A 366 -10.47 8.69 18.56
CA LEU A 366 -10.54 7.47 17.77
C LEU A 366 -10.06 6.26 18.58
N GLN A 367 -10.80 5.16 18.47
CA GLN A 367 -10.44 3.85 19.03
C GLN A 367 -10.35 2.79 17.93
N PRO A 368 -9.35 2.87 17.03
CA PRO A 368 -9.24 2.01 15.85
C PRO A 368 -8.60 0.65 16.15
N TYR A 369 -8.54 0.24 17.42
CA TYR A 369 -7.86 -0.96 17.85
C TYR A 369 -8.82 -2.14 17.91
N PHE A 370 -8.45 -3.23 17.26
CA PHE A 370 -9.23 -4.46 17.27
C PHE A 370 -9.05 -5.20 18.60
N PRO A 371 -10.11 -5.80 19.16
CA PRO A 371 -9.94 -6.72 20.26
C PRO A 371 -9.06 -7.91 19.86
N CYS A 372 -8.12 -8.30 20.73
CA CYS A 372 -7.12 -9.30 20.41
C CYS A 372 -6.93 -10.33 21.53
N PHE A 373 -6.49 -11.53 21.16
CA PHE A 373 -6.21 -12.62 22.09
C PHE A 373 -5.06 -12.25 23.04
N VAL A 374 -5.22 -12.56 24.33
CA VAL A 374 -4.18 -12.36 25.36
C VAL A 374 -3.72 -13.68 25.94
N GLY A 375 -4.65 -14.60 26.21
CA GLY A 375 -4.31 -15.87 26.83
C GLY A 375 -5.50 -16.81 26.93
N VAL A 376 -5.19 -18.07 27.23
CA VAL A 376 -6.20 -19.09 27.49
C VAL A 376 -5.86 -19.79 28.80
N THR A 377 -6.87 -19.98 29.64
CA THR A 377 -6.79 -20.88 30.80
C THR A 377 -7.68 -22.07 30.53
N ILE A 378 -7.13 -23.28 30.62
CA ILE A 378 -7.88 -24.51 30.42
C ILE A 378 -8.22 -25.11 31.79
N SER A 379 -9.49 -25.40 32.03
CA SER A 379 -9.95 -26.07 33.23
C SER A 379 -10.93 -27.18 32.86
N LYS A 380 -10.51 -28.43 33.07
CA LYS A 380 -11.23 -29.63 32.64
C LYS A 380 -11.50 -29.59 31.13
N ASN A 381 -12.77 -29.59 30.74
CA ASN A 381 -13.24 -29.60 29.36
C ASN A 381 -13.64 -28.22 28.82
N LYS A 382 -13.20 -27.14 29.49
CA LYS A 382 -13.50 -25.76 29.08
C LYS A 382 -12.22 -24.95 28.95
N ALA A 383 -12.18 -24.10 27.93
CA ALA A 383 -11.18 -23.06 27.77
C ALA A 383 -11.80 -21.70 28.11
N PHE A 384 -11.08 -20.89 28.86
CA PHE A 384 -11.41 -19.52 29.21
C PHE A 384 -10.42 -18.63 28.45
N VAL A 385 -10.90 -18.03 27.37
CA VAL A 385 -10.11 -17.17 26.50
C VAL A 385 -10.26 -15.73 26.95
N SER A 386 -9.14 -15.11 27.33
CA SER A 386 -9.08 -13.70 27.68
C SER A 386 -8.60 -12.87 26.49
N VAL A 387 -9.23 -11.72 26.30
CA VAL A 387 -8.97 -10.80 25.20
C VAL A 387 -8.69 -9.41 25.74
N LYS A 388 -7.85 -8.65 25.04
CA LYS A 388 -7.71 -7.21 25.25
C LYS A 388 -8.78 -6.52 24.41
N SER A 389 -9.68 -5.79 25.05
CA SER A 389 -10.78 -5.06 24.40
C SER A 389 -11.11 -3.79 25.19
N LEU A 390 -11.83 -2.85 24.57
CA LEU A 390 -12.37 -1.64 25.20
C LEU A 390 -13.53 -1.98 26.14
N SER A 391 -14.32 -3.00 25.77
CA SER A 391 -15.50 -3.42 26.50
C SER A 391 -15.74 -4.92 26.37
N ARG A 392 -16.73 -5.43 27.10
CA ARG A 392 -17.18 -6.82 26.96
C ARG A 392 -17.66 -7.08 25.54
N LEU A 393 -17.10 -8.10 24.89
CA LEU A 393 -17.46 -8.44 23.51
C LEU A 393 -18.94 -8.82 23.39
N SER A 394 -19.53 -8.43 22.27
CA SER A 394 -20.90 -8.73 21.89
C SER A 394 -20.92 -9.63 20.66
N CYS A 395 -21.89 -10.54 20.61
CA CYS A 395 -22.08 -11.43 19.47
C CYS A 395 -23.06 -10.81 18.46
N LYS A 396 -22.66 -10.70 17.20
CA LYS A 396 -23.57 -10.36 16.10
C LYS A 396 -24.23 -11.65 15.61
N GLY A 397 -25.48 -11.86 16.05
CA GLY A 397 -26.26 -13.06 15.76
C GLY A 397 -26.65 -13.81 17.04
N LYS A 398 -27.33 -14.95 16.88
CA LYS A 398 -27.86 -15.73 18.01
C LYS A 398 -26.80 -16.52 18.77
N GLU A 399 -25.73 -16.91 18.08
CA GLU A 399 -24.70 -17.82 18.62
C GLU A 399 -23.31 -17.36 18.16
N ILE A 400 -22.31 -17.54 19.03
CA ILE A 400 -20.90 -17.29 18.70
C ILE A 400 -20.42 -18.42 17.78
N LYS A 401 -19.78 -18.06 16.67
CA LYS A 401 -19.34 -18.98 15.62
C LYS A 401 -17.81 -19.04 15.54
N SER A 402 -17.31 -19.92 14.67
CA SER A 402 -15.91 -19.95 14.24
C SER A 402 -14.89 -20.28 15.33
N PHE A 403 -15.33 -20.87 16.44
CA PHE A 403 -14.44 -21.52 17.40
C PHE A 403 -14.24 -22.99 17.06
N GLN A 404 -12.99 -23.44 17.19
CA GLN A 404 -12.63 -24.85 17.15
C GLN A 404 -11.73 -25.16 18.34
N ILE A 405 -11.85 -26.36 18.90
CA ILE A 405 -10.96 -26.86 19.94
C ILE A 405 -10.43 -28.24 19.59
N ALA A 406 -9.25 -28.57 20.11
CA ALA A 406 -8.63 -29.87 19.92
C ALA A 406 -8.24 -30.48 21.27
N GLY A 407 -8.25 -31.82 21.33
CA GLY A 407 -7.66 -32.58 22.42
C GLY A 407 -6.28 -33.10 22.09
N ALA A 408 -5.78 -34.07 22.88
CA ALA A 408 -4.45 -34.67 22.66
C ALA A 408 -4.29 -35.34 21.29
N ASP A 409 -5.40 -35.69 20.61
CA ASP A 409 -5.44 -36.22 19.24
C ASP A 409 -5.11 -35.18 18.17
N LYS A 410 -4.96 -33.89 18.55
CA LYS A 410 -4.67 -32.75 17.68
C LYS A 410 -5.71 -32.51 16.58
N LYS A 411 -6.90 -33.10 16.71
CA LYS A 411 -8.00 -32.93 15.76
C LYS A 411 -8.91 -31.81 16.23
N PHE A 412 -9.17 -30.85 15.36
CA PHE A 412 -10.02 -29.71 15.67
C PHE A 412 -11.50 -30.03 15.42
N TYR A 413 -12.31 -29.80 16.44
CA TYR A 413 -13.76 -29.95 16.44
C TYR A 413 -14.43 -28.58 16.59
N PRO A 414 -15.57 -28.32 15.92
CA PRO A 414 -16.38 -27.12 16.18
C PRO A 414 -16.74 -27.00 17.66
N ALA A 415 -16.68 -25.79 18.20
CA ALA A 415 -16.91 -25.55 19.61
C ALA A 415 -18.04 -24.55 19.86
N THR A 416 -18.78 -24.74 20.94
CA THR A 416 -19.72 -23.75 21.46
C THR A 416 -18.96 -22.73 22.30
N ALA A 417 -19.31 -21.45 22.16
CA ALA A 417 -18.73 -20.38 22.93
C ALA A 417 -19.79 -19.47 23.54
N VAL A 418 -19.51 -18.92 24.72
CA VAL A 418 -20.30 -17.87 25.39
C VAL A 418 -19.36 -16.82 26.01
N VAL A 419 -19.75 -15.55 26.03
CA VAL A 419 -19.04 -14.51 26.81
C VAL A 419 -19.61 -14.49 28.21
N ASP A 420 -18.80 -14.82 29.22
CA ASP A 420 -19.26 -14.88 30.61
C ASP A 420 -19.46 -13.48 31.23
N LYS A 421 -19.75 -13.43 32.53
CA LYS A 421 -19.98 -12.17 33.26
C LYS A 421 -18.69 -11.36 33.47
N LYS A 422 -17.53 -12.00 33.46
CA LYS A 422 -16.21 -11.35 33.58
C LYS A 422 -15.72 -10.81 32.24
N GLY A 423 -16.30 -11.29 31.14
CA GLY A 423 -15.92 -10.93 29.79
C GLY A 423 -15.02 -11.96 29.11
N ASP A 424 -14.70 -13.07 29.77
CA ASP A 424 -13.96 -14.17 29.17
C ASP A 424 -14.86 -14.93 28.20
N ILE A 425 -14.27 -15.41 27.10
CA ILE A 425 -14.95 -16.28 26.15
C ILE A 425 -14.74 -17.72 26.61
N VAL A 426 -15.82 -18.36 27.06
CA VAL A 426 -15.82 -19.74 27.53
C VAL A 426 -16.14 -20.66 26.36
N VAL A 427 -15.20 -21.52 26.00
CA VAL A 427 -15.26 -22.40 24.83
C VAL A 427 -15.26 -23.87 25.25
N SER A 428 -16.12 -24.68 24.65
CA SER A 428 -16.20 -26.13 24.91
C SER A 428 -16.82 -26.90 23.73
N ALA A 429 -16.46 -28.17 23.60
CA ALA A 429 -17.09 -29.12 22.67
C ALA A 429 -17.29 -30.46 23.39
N LYS A 430 -18.37 -31.18 23.08
CA LYS A 430 -18.68 -32.46 23.74
C LYS A 430 -17.70 -33.56 23.34
N GLU A 431 -17.15 -33.42 22.14
CA GLU A 431 -16.21 -34.32 21.49
C GLU A 431 -14.81 -34.26 22.12
N VAL A 432 -14.50 -33.23 22.91
CA VAL A 432 -13.17 -33.00 23.48
C VAL A 432 -13.24 -33.04 25.01
N ALA A 433 -12.94 -34.22 25.56
CA ALA A 433 -12.92 -34.43 27.02
C ALA A 433 -11.73 -33.72 27.70
N GLU A 434 -10.56 -33.77 27.08
CA GLU A 434 -9.33 -33.12 27.53
C GLU A 434 -8.88 -32.11 26.47
N LEU A 435 -9.19 -30.83 26.70
CA LEU A 435 -8.89 -29.74 25.78
C LEU A 435 -7.41 -29.35 25.88
N VAL A 436 -6.72 -29.20 24.75
CA VAL A 436 -5.32 -28.74 24.70
C VAL A 436 -5.10 -27.51 23.82
N ALA A 437 -6.01 -27.22 22.88
CA ALA A 437 -5.89 -26.05 22.01
C ALA A 437 -7.24 -25.43 21.63
N VAL A 438 -7.20 -24.13 21.32
CA VAL A 438 -8.32 -23.32 20.85
C VAL A 438 -7.90 -22.56 19.60
N ARG A 439 -8.82 -22.45 18.64
CA ARG A 439 -8.72 -21.62 17.44
C ARG A 439 -9.98 -20.77 17.31
N TYR A 440 -9.84 -19.52 16.88
CA TYR A 440 -10.93 -18.64 16.49
C TYR A 440 -10.70 -18.08 15.09
N CYS A 441 -11.68 -18.27 14.20
CA CYS A 441 -11.61 -17.86 12.79
C CYS A 441 -10.33 -18.33 12.08
N PHE A 442 -9.70 -19.41 12.54
CA PHE A 442 -8.45 -19.96 12.00
C PHE A 442 -8.72 -20.98 10.89
N THR A 443 -9.55 -20.59 9.93
CA THR A 443 -9.83 -21.31 8.67
C THR A 443 -9.68 -20.33 7.51
N ASN A 444 -9.75 -20.82 6.26
CA ASN A 444 -9.64 -19.95 5.09
C ASN A 444 -10.84 -18.99 4.94
N ASP A 445 -12.02 -19.41 5.41
CA ASP A 445 -13.31 -18.73 5.28
C ASP A 445 -13.89 -18.26 6.62
N GLY A 446 -13.06 -18.22 7.67
CA GLY A 446 -13.49 -17.86 9.03
C GLY A 446 -13.92 -16.40 9.15
N VAL A 447 -15.24 -16.18 9.18
CA VAL A 447 -15.86 -14.86 9.40
C VAL A 447 -16.09 -14.64 10.90
N PRO A 448 -15.56 -13.56 11.50
CA PRO A 448 -15.75 -13.24 12.90
C PRO A 448 -17.16 -12.71 13.15
N ASN A 449 -17.70 -13.03 14.32
CA ASN A 449 -18.98 -12.51 14.79
C ASN A 449 -18.98 -12.00 16.24
N LEU A 450 -17.81 -11.86 16.84
CA LEU A 450 -17.60 -11.19 18.12
C LEU A 450 -17.03 -9.80 17.89
N PHE A 451 -17.67 -8.78 18.46
CA PHE A 451 -17.35 -7.38 18.24
C PHE A 451 -17.22 -6.64 19.57
N ASP A 452 -16.30 -5.70 19.61
CA ASP A 452 -16.18 -4.74 20.69
C ASP A 452 -17.14 -3.55 20.48
N SER A 453 -17.24 -2.66 21.47
CA SER A 453 -18.10 -1.46 21.45
C SER A 453 -17.78 -0.46 20.35
N ASN A 454 -16.56 -0.48 19.80
CA ASN A 454 -16.17 0.32 18.65
C ASN A 454 -16.60 -0.29 17.30
N GLY A 455 -17.28 -1.45 17.31
CA GLY A 455 -17.74 -2.14 16.12
C GLY A 455 -16.66 -2.93 15.37
N LEU A 456 -15.46 -3.09 15.94
CA LEU A 456 -14.39 -3.90 15.35
C LEU A 456 -14.44 -5.36 15.84
N PRO A 457 -14.18 -6.35 14.96
CA PRO A 457 -14.24 -7.76 15.31
C PRO A 457 -13.02 -8.22 16.13
N LEU A 458 -13.21 -9.30 16.89
CA LEU A 458 -12.11 -10.10 17.45
C LEU A 458 -11.23 -10.64 16.33
N MET A 459 -9.93 -10.36 16.44
CA MET A 459 -8.93 -10.87 15.50
C MET A 459 -8.86 -12.41 15.57
N PRO A 460 -8.59 -13.09 14.43
CA PRO A 460 -8.37 -14.53 14.43
C PRO A 460 -7.16 -14.89 15.31
N PHE A 461 -7.18 -16.07 15.93
CA PHE A 461 -6.04 -16.56 16.71
C PHE A 461 -6.03 -18.08 16.81
N ARG A 462 -4.88 -18.63 17.20
CA ARG A 462 -4.72 -20.03 17.63
C ARG A 462 -3.84 -20.11 18.88
N THR A 463 -3.95 -21.21 19.63
CA THR A 463 -3.11 -21.48 20.81
C THR A 463 -2.15 -22.65 20.62
N ASP A 464 -2.34 -23.43 19.55
CA ASP A 464 -1.44 -24.50 19.15
C ASP A 464 -0.23 -23.99 18.35
N LYS A 465 0.78 -24.86 18.17
CA LYS A 465 2.01 -24.59 17.42
C LYS A 465 2.30 -25.66 16.35
N TRP A 466 1.31 -26.45 15.95
CA TRP A 466 1.49 -27.61 15.06
C TRP A 466 0.62 -27.56 13.81
#